data_AF-A0A848ZHH1-F1
#
_entry.id   AF-A0A848ZHH1-F1
#
_cell.length_a   1.000
_cell.length_b   1.000
_cell.length_c   1.000
_cell.angle_alpha   90.00
_cell.angle_beta   90.00
_cell.angle_gamma   90.00
#
_symmetry.space_group_name_H-M   'P 1'
#
loop_
_entity.id
_entity.type
_entity.pdbx_description
1 polymer ?
#
loop_
_entity_poly.entity_id
_entity_poly.type
_entity_poly.pdbx_seq_one_letter_code
_entity_poly.pdbx_strand_id
1 'polypeptide(L)'
;MKKGIIIVLVSILPLAGFSQSMFDKYEDLDNVSAVVVNESMFKLLSKINVEVDDKEAQDFMDIAQNLKNLKVFITEDKAVSADMLKT
;
A
#
# COMPACT_ATOMS: atom_id res chain seq x y z
N MET A 1 -11.56 41.53 6.43
CA MET A 1 -12.23 40.44 5.67
C MET A 1 -11.25 39.60 4.85
N LYS A 2 -10.38 40.19 4.00
CA LYS A 2 -9.42 39.43 3.17
C LYS A 2 -8.40 38.59 3.96
N LYS A 3 -7.95 39.08 5.12
CA LYS A 3 -6.95 38.39 5.98
C LYS A 3 -7.49 37.07 6.59
N GLY A 4 -8.77 37.01 6.94
CA GLY A 4 -9.39 35.80 7.51
C GLY A 4 -9.53 34.68 6.48
N ILE A 5 -9.84 35.03 5.23
CA ILE A 5 -9.93 34.06 4.12
C ILE A 5 -8.57 33.40 3.86
N ILE A 6 -7.47 34.16 3.92
CA ILE A 6 -6.11 33.62 3.74
C ILE A 6 -5.74 32.66 4.87
N ILE A 7 -6.11 32.99 6.12
CA ILE A 7 -5.84 32.11 7.28
C ILE A 7 -6.58 30.78 7.15
N VAL A 8 -7.86 30.84 6.75
CA VAL A 8 -8.66 29.62 6.51
C VAL A 8 -8.05 28.78 5.38
N LEU A 9 -7.68 29.40 4.26
CA LEU A 9 -7.02 28.72 3.14
C LEU A 9 -5.69 28.05 3.54
N VAL A 10 -4.84 28.74 4.31
CA VAL A 10 -3.57 28.16 4.77
C VAL A 10 -3.80 27.04 5.79
N SER A 11 -4.83 27.15 6.63
CA SER A 11 -5.15 26.13 7.64
C SER A 11 -5.63 24.79 7.07
N ILE A 12 -6.18 24.79 5.85
CA ILE A 12 -6.64 23.57 5.15
C ILE A 12 -5.57 22.94 4.24
N LEU A 13 -4.45 23.62 3.97
CA LEU A 13 -3.36 23.07 3.15
C LEU A 13 -2.79 21.74 3.67
N PRO A 14 -2.58 21.53 4.99
CA PRO A 14 -2.05 20.27 5.50
C PRO A 14 -3.00 19.08 5.28
N LEU A 15 -4.30 19.33 5.07
CA LEU A 15 -5.30 18.30 4.83
C LEU A 15 -5.22 17.72 3.41
N ALA A 16 -4.57 18.42 2.47
CA ALA A 16 -4.39 17.96 1.10
C ALA A 16 -3.15 17.08 0.90
N GLY A 17 -2.29 16.92 1.93
CA GLY A 17 -0.92 16.45 1.77
C GLY A 17 -0.68 14.94 1.93
N PHE A 18 -1.65 14.14 2.39
CA PHE A 18 -1.32 12.79 2.87
C PHE A 18 -2.46 11.80 2.62
N SER A 19 -2.41 11.03 1.52
CA SER A 19 -3.25 9.82 1.43
C SER A 19 -2.87 8.82 0.34
N GLN A 20 -2.28 9.25 -0.78
CA GLN A 20 -2.05 8.34 -1.91
C GLN A 20 -0.68 7.68 -1.79
N SER A 21 -0.62 6.35 -1.93
CA SER A 21 0.66 5.64 -1.89
C SER A 21 1.49 6.06 -3.11
N MET A 22 2.81 6.21 -2.93
CA MET A 22 3.70 6.66 -3.99
C MET A 22 3.70 5.74 -5.22
N PHE A 23 3.26 4.49 -5.03
CA PHE A 23 3.15 3.49 -6.10
C PHE A 23 1.75 3.44 -6.73
N ASP A 24 0.73 4.07 -6.14
CA ASP A 24 -0.64 4.03 -6.68
C ASP A 24 -0.71 4.69 -8.07
N LYS A 25 0.21 5.60 -8.40
CA LYS A 25 0.35 6.20 -9.73
C LYS A 25 0.65 5.19 -10.84
N TYR A 26 1.09 3.99 -10.49
CA TYR A 26 1.39 2.91 -11.43
C TYR A 26 0.23 1.92 -11.61
N GLU A 27 -0.84 1.99 -10.81
CA GLU A 27 -1.98 1.05 -10.91
C GLU A 27 -2.72 1.16 -12.25
N ASP A 28 -2.78 2.37 -12.82
CA ASP A 28 -3.53 2.67 -14.05
C ASP A 28 -2.68 2.61 -15.33
N LEU A 29 -1.41 2.17 -15.24
CA LEU A 29 -0.53 2.08 -16.41
C LEU A 29 -0.70 0.73 -17.12
N ASP A 30 -0.99 0.76 -18.42
CA ASP A 30 -1.20 -0.44 -19.24
C ASP A 30 0.00 -1.40 -19.24
N ASN A 31 1.22 -0.88 -19.03
CA ASN A 31 2.47 -1.65 -18.98
C ASN A 31 2.91 -2.01 -17.54
N VAL A 32 2.01 -1.90 -16.56
CA VAL A 32 2.25 -2.30 -15.17
C VAL A 32 1.19 -3.31 -14.74
N SER A 33 1.64 -4.47 -14.28
CA SER A 33 0.79 -5.44 -13.58
C SER A 33 0.80 -5.12 -12.09
N ALA A 34 -0.37 -4.77 -11.54
CA ALA A 34 -0.55 -4.53 -10.11
C ALA A 34 -1.33 -5.69 -9.46
N VAL A 35 -0.76 -6.27 -8.41
CA VAL A 35 -1.42 -7.28 -7.58
C VAL A 35 -1.62 -6.70 -6.19
N VAL A 36 -2.88 -6.53 -5.78
CA VAL A 36 -3.26 -5.96 -4.49
C VAL A 36 -3.93 -7.03 -3.63
N VAL A 37 -3.27 -7.38 -2.53
CA VAL A 37 -3.78 -8.32 -1.52
C VAL A 37 -4.13 -7.52 -0.27
N ASN A 38 -5.41 -7.49 0.08
CA ASN A 38 -5.90 -6.78 1.26
C ASN A 38 -6.02 -7.69 2.49
N GLU A 39 -6.21 -7.06 3.66
CA GLU A 39 -6.38 -7.73 4.96
C GLU A 39 -7.44 -8.86 4.92
N SER A 40 -8.51 -8.69 4.15
CA SER A 40 -9.58 -9.70 4.04
C SER A 40 -9.07 -11.00 3.41
N MET A 41 -8.14 -10.94 2.45
CA MET A 41 -7.51 -12.13 1.88
C MET A 41 -6.56 -12.80 2.88
N PHE A 42 -5.75 -12.03 3.62
CA PHE A 42 -4.90 -12.58 4.68
C PHE A 42 -5.73 -13.27 5.77
N LYS A 43 -6.85 -12.66 6.19
CA LYS A 43 -7.81 -13.25 7.14
C LYS A 43 -8.51 -14.50 6.61
N LEU A 44 -8.71 -14.62 5.30
CA LEU A 44 -9.27 -15.83 4.71
C LEU A 44 -8.27 -16.97 4.80
N LEU A 45 -6.99 -16.70 4.47
CA LEU A 45 -5.91 -17.67 4.56
C LEU A 45 -5.63 -18.09 6.00
N SER A 46 -5.69 -17.17 6.97
CA SER A 46 -5.45 -17.49 8.38
C SER A 46 -6.54 -18.38 9.01
N LYS A 47 -7.75 -18.40 8.43
CA LYS A 47 -8.85 -19.28 8.85
C LYS A 47 -8.73 -20.69 8.28
N ILE A 48 -7.92 -20.88 7.25
CA ILE A 48 -7.50 -22.21 6.84
C ILE A 48 -6.52 -22.63 7.93
N ASN A 49 -7.01 -23.37 8.94
CA ASN A 49 -6.21 -23.88 10.05
C ASN A 49 -5.07 -24.74 9.49
N VAL A 50 -3.94 -24.11 9.17
CA VAL A 50 -2.67 -24.80 9.04
C VAL A 50 -2.21 -24.97 10.47
N GLU A 51 -2.34 -26.18 11.01
CA GLU A 51 -1.69 -26.53 12.28
C GLU A 51 -0.19 -26.49 12.02
N VAL A 52 0.44 -25.42 12.48
CA VAL A 52 1.88 -25.22 12.39
C VAL A 52 2.45 -25.64 13.74
N ASP A 53 2.94 -26.87 13.81
CA ASP A 53 3.55 -27.43 15.04
C ASP A 53 4.93 -26.83 15.36
N ASP A 54 5.46 -26.01 14.45
CA ASP A 54 6.75 -25.34 14.57
C ASP A 54 6.59 -23.90 15.10
N LYS A 55 7.27 -23.61 16.21
CA LYS A 55 7.28 -22.31 16.87
C LYS A 55 7.80 -21.19 15.95
N GLU A 56 8.78 -21.47 15.09
CA GLU A 56 9.32 -20.48 14.16
C GLU A 56 8.29 -20.09 13.10
N ALA A 57 7.58 -21.08 12.56
CA ALA A 57 6.54 -20.83 11.58
C ALA A 57 5.29 -20.17 12.18
N GLN A 58 5.04 -20.34 13.49
CA GLN A 58 4.00 -19.60 14.20
C GLN A 58 4.32 -18.09 14.28
N ASP A 59 5.57 -17.71 14.55
CA ASP A 59 5.99 -16.30 14.56
C ASP A 59 5.82 -15.65 13.17
N PHE A 60 6.10 -16.39 12.09
CA PHE A 60 5.85 -15.91 10.72
C PHE A 60 4.36 -15.76 10.38
N MET A 61 3.51 -16.66 10.89
CA MET A 61 2.07 -16.57 10.70
C MET A 61 1.48 -15.37 11.42
N ASP A 62 1.95 -15.04 12.62
CA ASP A 62 1.52 -13.86 13.37
C ASP A 62 1.89 -12.57 12.62
N ILE A 63 3.07 -12.51 11.99
CA ILE A 63 3.46 -11.39 11.13
C ILE A 63 2.51 -11.28 9.94
N ALA A 64 2.24 -12.39 9.25
CA ALA A 64 1.37 -12.41 8.07
C ALA A 64 -0.08 -12.01 8.40
N GLN A 65 -0.61 -12.43 9.56
CA GLN A 65 -1.96 -12.07 10.01
C GLN A 65 -2.11 -10.58 10.33
N ASN A 66 -1.02 -9.89 10.68
CA ASN A 66 -1.02 -8.47 10.97
C ASN A 66 -0.82 -7.58 9.73
N LEU A 67 -0.62 -8.16 8.54
CA LEU A 67 -0.52 -7.40 7.30
C LEU A 67 -1.88 -6.83 6.89
N LYS A 68 -1.97 -5.50 6.77
CA LYS A 68 -3.19 -4.79 6.33
C LYS A 68 -3.33 -4.77 4.81
N ASN A 69 -2.22 -4.67 4.09
CA ASN A 69 -2.20 -4.51 2.65
C ASN A 69 -0.83 -4.88 2.09
N LEU A 70 -0.82 -5.60 0.98
CA LEU A 70 0.36 -5.89 0.17
C LEU A 70 0.03 -5.50 -1.28
N LYS A 71 0.77 -4.53 -1.83
CA LYS A 71 0.68 -4.16 -3.24
C LYS A 71 2.00 -4.54 -3.93
N VAL A 72 1.91 -5.27 -5.03
CA VAL A 72 3.05 -5.66 -5.85
C VAL A 72 2.86 -5.07 -7.25
N PHE A 73 3.84 -4.29 -7.70
CA PHE A 73 3.87 -3.68 -9.02
C PHE A 73 4.98 -4.30 -9.85
N ILE A 74 4.65 -4.78 -11.03
CA ILE A 74 5.59 -5.46 -11.94
C ILE A 74 5.49 -4.81 -13.30
N THR A 75 6.62 -4.52 -13.92
CA THR A 75 6.69 -3.95 -15.26
C THR A 75 7.90 -4.49 -16.00
N GLU A 76 7.76 -4.71 -17.31
CA GLU A 76 8.89 -5.01 -18.20
C GLU A 76 9.46 -3.74 -18.84
N ASP A 77 8.78 -2.60 -18.67
CA ASP A 77 9.22 -1.32 -19.19
C ASP A 77 10.37 -0.77 -18.35
N LYS A 78 11.53 -0.61 -18.98
CA LYS A 78 12.75 -0.13 -18.33
C LYS A 78 12.64 1.30 -17.81
N ALA A 79 11.88 2.16 -18.48
CA ALA A 79 11.69 3.54 -18.05
C ALA A 79 10.80 3.60 -16.81
N VAL A 80 9.70 2.83 -16.80
CA VAL A 80 8.83 2.73 -15.63
C VAL A 80 9.55 2.08 -14.45
N SER A 81 10.31 1.00 -14.68
CA SER A 81 11.13 0.36 -13.65
C SER A 81 12.18 1.33 -13.06
N ALA A 82 12.83 2.14 -13.90
CA ALA A 82 13.77 3.16 -13.42
C ALA A 82 13.10 4.28 -12.63
N ASP A 83 11.82 4.59 -12.89
CA ASP A 83 11.03 5.54 -12.11
C ASP A 83 10.60 4.95 -10.76
N MET A 84 10.18 3.68 -10.74
CA MET A 84 9.84 2.95 -9.51
C MET A 84 11.02 2.89 -8.54
N LEU A 85 12.25 2.71 -9.04
CA LEU A 85 13.47 2.69 -8.21
C LEU A 85 13.84 4.05 -7.59
N LYS A 86 13.31 5.15 -8.14
CA LYS A 86 13.56 6.51 -7.65
C LYS A 86 12.48 7.02 -6.69
N THR A 87 11.37 6.30 -6.62
CA THR A 87 10.20 6.62 -5.79
C THR A 87 10.41 6.12 -4.37
#